data_AF-A0A4Q6IDK3-F1
#
_entry.id   AF-A0A4Q6IDK3-F1
#
_cell.length_a   1.000
_cell.length_b   1.000
_cell.length_c   1.000
_cell.angle_alpha   90.00
_cell.angle_beta   90.00
_cell.angle_gamma   90.00
#
_symmetry.space_group_name_H-M   'P 1'
#
loop_
_entity.id
_entity.type
_entity.pdbx_description
1 polymer ?
#
loop_
_entity_poly.entity_id
_entity_poly.type
_entity_poly.pdbx_seq_one_letter_code
_entity_poly.pdbx_strand_id
1 'polypeptide(L)'
;MGRNTRKRRTPLATKAIAASAALALGGGGLVWANFYASAHEDESGWNQTKSTNAQVATINCPDVGQKLTNVPESARQGVAKELALLDRQITDAYTRLAETRQAQAGDAGYVDNAILGPLKSKRVATLDRIGININRAGGKAPQELDQFAQCQGVPAEQPQPNDGDGQDQNNDGQDQDQNNDGQDQGQDGGQDQGDGGQDNGQDQGNGGQAGNGPVADDFINIEDVQPGSRNLPNGLAANGDGGSTGSFTTNCGTNENENRNSDNVIVAPGVSNGAQHQHDYVGNQANNAFASDEDLANGDTSCQNQGDKSSYFWPVIRLQDGTQDIDQGQPGGGQDGNVGKIVEPAEAQLKFVGNRTSDVVAMPTALRIITGDAKSFTNGLNNANTSWSCTGFEDRQVTDKYPICPEGSSVVRTSNFQSCWDGQNIDSANHRTHVDFVEADGTCSNGFQAIPQLQVRLVYDIPAPQIENGQVANAFAVDSFPEQLHKPITDHNDFINFFDEDLMNEMVDCINNGEDCQ
;
A
#
# COMPACT_ATOMS: atom_id res chain seq x y z
N MET A 1 -57.05 -21.68 41.46
CA MET A 1 -57.72 -21.98 40.18
C MET A 1 -56.72 -21.61 39.08
N GLY A 2 -56.03 -22.47 38.34
CA GLY A 2 -56.30 -23.84 37.94
C GLY A 2 -56.96 -23.88 36.56
N ARG A 3 -56.15 -23.89 35.47
CA ARG A 3 -56.35 -24.49 34.11
C ARG A 3 -55.41 -23.79 33.10
N ASN A 4 -54.30 -24.39 32.69
CA ASN A 4 -54.12 -25.34 31.57
C ASN A 4 -54.67 -24.87 30.22
N THR A 5 -53.79 -24.68 29.23
CA THR A 5 -53.85 -25.42 27.95
C THR A 5 -52.52 -25.38 27.17
N ARG A 6 -52.23 -26.53 26.57
CA ARG A 6 -51.02 -26.95 25.86
C ARG A 6 -51.11 -26.65 24.35
N LYS A 7 -49.92 -26.54 23.75
CA LYS A 7 -49.48 -27.06 22.41
C LYS A 7 -50.23 -26.62 21.15
N ARG A 8 -49.47 -26.17 20.15
CA ARG A 8 -49.21 -26.92 18.89
C ARG A 8 -48.12 -26.29 18.01
N ARG A 9 -47.24 -27.16 17.49
CA ARG A 9 -46.31 -26.93 16.37
C ARG A 9 -46.98 -27.30 15.04
N THR A 10 -46.37 -26.83 13.94
CA THR A 10 -46.37 -27.27 12.50
C THR A 10 -47.58 -26.95 11.61
N PRO A 11 -47.46 -26.92 10.25
CA PRO A 11 -46.35 -26.51 9.36
C PRO A 11 -46.80 -25.74 8.06
N LEU A 12 -45.80 -25.30 7.27
CA LEU A 12 -45.70 -25.15 5.79
C LEU A 12 -46.72 -24.35 4.93
N ALA A 13 -46.10 -23.54 4.06
CA ALA A 13 -46.46 -23.23 2.67
C ALA A 13 -47.40 -22.03 2.38
N THR A 14 -46.86 -21.07 1.60
CA THR A 14 -47.31 -20.55 0.27
C THR A 14 -46.86 -19.07 0.20
N LYS A 15 -45.95 -18.60 -0.67
CA LYS A 15 -45.90 -18.54 -2.15
C LYS A 15 -44.42 -18.26 -2.56
N ALA A 16 -43.73 -18.99 -3.44
CA ALA A 16 -43.76 -18.98 -4.92
C ALA A 16 -43.65 -17.55 -5.50
N ILE A 17 -42.69 -17.15 -6.35
CA ILE A 17 -42.35 -17.67 -7.69
C ILE A 17 -40.93 -17.18 -8.13
N ALA A 18 -40.16 -18.09 -8.78
CA ALA A 18 -39.17 -18.00 -9.87
C ALA A 18 -38.38 -16.69 -10.14
N ALA A 19 -37.11 -16.72 -10.57
CA ALA A 19 -36.57 -17.61 -11.59
C ALA A 19 -35.05 -17.81 -11.52
N SER A 20 -34.65 -19.05 -11.73
CA SER A 20 -33.32 -19.46 -12.16
C SER A 20 -33.09 -19.02 -13.61
N ALA A 21 -31.93 -18.43 -13.89
CA ALA A 21 -31.33 -18.44 -15.22
C ALA A 21 -29.82 -18.57 -15.07
N ALA A 22 -29.32 -19.78 -15.31
CA ALA A 22 -27.91 -20.05 -15.46
C ALA A 22 -27.42 -19.50 -16.82
N LEU A 23 -26.26 -18.84 -16.74
CA LEU A 23 -25.17 -18.81 -17.70
C LEU A 23 -25.38 -19.59 -19.01
N ALA A 24 -25.43 -18.84 -20.11
CA ALA A 24 -24.56 -19.02 -21.27
C ALA A 24 -24.91 -17.96 -22.31
N LEU A 25 -24.07 -16.94 -22.47
CA LEU A 25 -23.70 -16.29 -23.73
C LEU A 25 -22.49 -15.38 -23.42
N GLY A 26 -21.47 -15.46 -24.26
CA GLY A 26 -20.11 -15.06 -23.95
C GLY A 26 -19.82 -13.56 -23.94
N GLY A 27 -18.62 -13.25 -23.45
CA GLY A 27 -17.94 -11.98 -23.67
C GLY A 27 -18.04 -10.98 -22.51
N GLY A 28 -16.95 -10.88 -21.75
CA GLY A 28 -16.44 -9.64 -21.14
C GLY A 28 -17.37 -8.82 -20.26
N GLY A 29 -17.15 -8.84 -18.94
CA GLY A 29 -17.75 -7.86 -18.06
C GLY A 29 -17.61 -8.16 -16.58
N LEU A 30 -16.38 -8.22 -16.07
CA LEU A 30 -16.12 -8.12 -14.62
C LEU A 30 -15.62 -6.70 -14.34
N VAL A 31 -16.41 -5.95 -13.57
CA VAL A 31 -16.17 -4.56 -13.19
C VAL A 31 -15.48 -4.58 -11.82
N TRP A 32 -14.18 -4.31 -11.81
CA TRP A 32 -13.27 -4.32 -10.65
C TRP A 32 -12.96 -2.88 -10.21
N ALA A 33 -12.86 -2.62 -8.89
CA ALA A 33 -12.74 -1.27 -8.33
C ALA A 33 -11.96 -1.18 -6.96
N ASN A 34 -10.67 -0.78 -6.98
CA ASN A 34 -9.63 -0.49 -5.94
C ASN A 34 -9.78 0.73 -4.95
N PHE A 35 -10.02 0.64 -3.65
CA PHE A 35 -10.18 1.85 -2.78
C PHE A 35 -8.98 2.20 -1.91
N TYR A 36 -8.76 3.50 -1.60
CA TYR A 36 -7.58 4.00 -0.87
C TYR A 36 -7.80 5.12 0.16
N ALA A 37 -6.82 5.14 1.08
CA ALA A 37 -6.55 6.13 2.12
C ALA A 37 -5.09 6.65 2.05
N SER A 38 -4.88 7.95 1.81
CA SER A 38 -3.63 8.66 2.15
C SER A 38 -3.92 10.00 2.84
N ALA A 39 -2.89 10.80 3.22
CA ALA A 39 -3.00 12.14 3.88
C ALA A 39 -1.86 13.12 3.48
N HIS A 40 -2.15 14.38 3.06
CA HIS A 40 -1.27 15.57 3.07
C HIS A 40 -2.01 16.93 2.87
N GLU A 41 -1.37 18.05 3.26
CA GLU A 41 -1.84 19.45 3.26
C GLU A 41 -0.86 20.46 2.61
N ASP A 42 -1.46 21.49 2.00
CA ASP A 42 -1.10 22.91 1.74
C ASP A 42 0.30 23.39 1.23
N GLU A 43 0.19 24.19 0.17
CA GLU A 43 1.20 24.66 -0.79
C GLU A 43 2.41 25.44 -0.25
N SER A 44 3.55 25.23 -0.91
CA SER A 44 4.43 26.35 -1.31
C SER A 44 4.93 26.15 -2.74
N GLY A 45 4.66 27.13 -3.60
CA GLY A 45 4.74 27.00 -5.04
C GLY A 45 6.15 27.03 -5.61
N TRP A 46 6.33 26.31 -6.72
CA TRP A 46 7.40 26.53 -7.68
C TRP A 46 6.86 26.45 -9.11
N ASN A 47 6.87 27.60 -9.76
CA ASN A 47 6.61 27.74 -11.18
C ASN A 47 7.96 27.60 -11.89
N GLN A 48 8.26 26.43 -12.45
CA GLN A 48 9.40 26.25 -13.35
C GLN A 48 9.01 25.42 -14.56
N THR A 49 8.78 26.13 -15.66
CA THR A 49 8.76 25.54 -17.00
C THR A 49 10.19 25.17 -17.39
N LYS A 50 10.49 23.87 -17.46
CA LYS A 50 11.64 23.34 -18.22
C LYS A 50 11.16 22.16 -19.07
N SER A 51 11.07 22.36 -20.38
CA SER A 51 11.20 21.26 -21.36
C SER A 51 12.71 21.01 -21.58
N THR A 52 13.22 19.87 -22.05
CA THR A 52 12.71 18.82 -22.93
C THR A 52 13.66 17.61 -22.75
N ASN A 53 13.16 16.37 -22.84
CA ASN A 53 13.85 15.06 -22.87
C ASN A 53 13.92 14.20 -21.59
N ALA A 54 13.30 14.56 -20.47
CA ALA A 54 13.08 13.57 -19.41
C ALA A 54 11.81 12.76 -19.75
N GLN A 55 11.94 11.45 -20.01
CA GLN A 55 10.77 10.59 -20.18
C GLN A 55 10.01 10.56 -18.85
N VAL A 56 8.71 10.88 -18.90
CA VAL A 56 7.83 10.77 -17.74
C VAL A 56 7.81 9.31 -17.32
N ALA A 57 8.21 9.04 -16.07
CA ALA A 57 8.34 7.70 -15.55
C ALA A 57 7.07 7.22 -14.87
N THR A 58 6.32 8.13 -14.23
CA THR A 58 5.03 7.81 -13.59
C THR A 58 4.05 8.97 -13.67
N ILE A 59 2.82 8.74 -13.21
CA ILE A 59 1.74 9.72 -13.12
C ILE A 59 1.40 9.91 -11.64
N ASN A 60 1.49 11.15 -11.16
CA ASN A 60 1.03 11.53 -9.84
C ASN A 60 -0.34 12.20 -9.91
N CYS A 61 -1.30 11.70 -9.14
CA CYS A 61 -2.63 12.30 -9.02
C CYS A 61 -2.91 12.62 -7.54
N PRO A 62 -3.52 13.78 -7.24
CA PRO A 62 -3.97 14.09 -5.89
C PRO A 62 -4.91 13.01 -5.34
N ASP A 63 -4.67 12.59 -4.10
CA ASP A 63 -5.61 11.71 -3.40
C ASP A 63 -6.83 12.49 -2.90
N VAL A 64 -7.99 11.89 -3.07
CA VAL A 64 -9.29 12.46 -2.76
C VAL A 64 -9.82 11.91 -1.43
N GLY A 65 -9.39 10.71 -1.02
CA GLY A 65 -9.82 10.06 0.22
C GLY A 65 -9.65 10.97 1.44
N GLN A 66 -8.62 11.80 1.42
CA GLN A 66 -8.29 12.83 2.41
C GLN A 66 -9.37 13.87 2.67
N LYS A 67 -10.07 14.31 1.63
CA LYS A 67 -11.13 15.33 1.78
C LYS A 67 -12.43 14.70 2.27
N LEU A 68 -12.55 13.38 2.25
CA LEU A 68 -13.74 12.63 2.59
C LEU A 68 -13.81 12.28 4.09
N THR A 69 -13.64 13.28 4.96
CA THR A 69 -13.59 13.06 6.42
C THR A 69 -14.93 12.67 7.04
N ASN A 70 -16.06 12.97 6.38
CA ASN A 70 -17.41 12.77 6.91
C ASN A 70 -18.35 12.09 5.89
N VAL A 71 -18.06 10.84 5.56
CA VAL A 71 -18.92 10.03 4.65
C VAL A 71 -19.99 9.28 5.47
N PRO A 72 -21.30 9.49 5.20
CA PRO A 72 -22.36 8.73 5.84
C PRO A 72 -22.19 7.23 5.61
N GLU A 73 -22.48 6.41 6.63
CA GLU A 73 -22.30 4.95 6.59
C GLU A 73 -22.95 4.30 5.35
N SER A 74 -24.17 4.71 5.02
CA SER A 74 -24.91 4.21 3.84
C SER A 74 -24.33 4.64 2.49
N ALA A 75 -23.48 5.66 2.45
CA ALA A 75 -22.74 6.07 1.26
C ALA A 75 -21.35 5.45 1.17
N ARG A 76 -20.82 4.86 2.26
CA ARG A 76 -19.44 4.36 2.31
C ARG A 76 -19.14 3.41 1.17
N GLN A 77 -19.97 2.40 0.93
CA GLN A 77 -19.76 1.46 -0.19
C GLN A 77 -19.81 2.13 -1.58
N GLY A 78 -20.66 3.14 -1.77
CA GLY A 78 -20.78 3.82 -3.07
C GLY A 78 -19.64 4.81 -3.33
N VAL A 79 -19.21 5.54 -2.30
CA VAL A 79 -17.99 6.35 -2.32
C VAL A 79 -16.79 5.45 -2.51
N ALA A 80 -16.75 4.37 -1.73
CA ALA A 80 -15.89 3.22 -1.86
C ALA A 80 -16.19 2.35 -3.09
N LYS A 81 -16.84 2.90 -4.14
CA LYS A 81 -16.87 2.33 -5.50
C LYS A 81 -16.36 3.30 -6.57
N GLU A 82 -16.28 4.59 -6.25
CA GLU A 82 -15.77 5.61 -7.18
C GLU A 82 -14.27 5.97 -7.02
N LEU A 83 -13.71 6.11 -5.82
CA LEU A 83 -12.25 6.30 -5.61
C LEU A 83 -11.38 5.25 -6.34
N ALA A 84 -11.76 3.99 -6.33
CA ALA A 84 -11.18 2.98 -7.20
C ALA A 84 -11.24 3.18 -8.66
N LEU A 85 -12.37 3.71 -9.10
CA LEU A 85 -12.46 3.99 -10.48
C LEU A 85 -11.48 5.13 -10.80
N LEU A 86 -11.16 6.02 -9.84
CA LEU A 86 -10.02 6.93 -9.98
C LEU A 86 -8.72 6.16 -10.07
N ASP A 87 -8.43 5.20 -9.20
CA ASP A 87 -7.13 4.50 -9.18
C ASP A 87 -6.90 3.62 -10.39
N ARG A 88 -7.91 2.85 -10.80
CA ARG A 88 -7.90 2.16 -12.08
C ARG A 88 -7.64 3.09 -13.24
N GLN A 89 -8.17 4.32 -13.22
CA GLN A 89 -7.88 5.29 -14.28
C GLN A 89 -6.40 5.72 -14.26
N ILE A 90 -5.77 5.83 -13.08
CA ILE A 90 -4.33 6.09 -12.96
C ILE A 90 -3.55 4.90 -13.54
N THR A 91 -3.92 3.66 -13.17
CA THR A 91 -3.27 2.44 -13.69
C THR A 91 -3.40 2.28 -15.19
N ASP A 92 -4.59 2.50 -15.75
CA ASP A 92 -4.80 2.48 -17.19
C ASP A 92 -3.93 3.55 -17.88
N ALA A 93 -3.80 4.74 -17.26
CA ALA A 93 -3.00 5.83 -17.80
C ALA A 93 -1.49 5.54 -17.71
N TYR A 94 -1.03 4.92 -16.63
CA TYR A 94 0.35 4.48 -16.46
C TYR A 94 0.72 3.34 -17.40
N THR A 95 -0.15 2.34 -17.56
CA THR A 95 0.03 1.27 -18.55
C THR A 95 0.23 1.86 -19.94
N ARG A 96 -0.64 2.83 -20.31
CA ARG A 96 -0.51 3.55 -21.57
C ARG A 96 0.78 4.37 -21.65
N LEU A 97 1.23 4.98 -20.55
CA LEU A 97 2.51 5.68 -20.48
C LEU A 97 3.68 4.73 -20.74
N ALA A 98 3.68 3.54 -20.14
CA ALA A 98 4.71 2.52 -20.32
C ALA A 98 4.74 1.95 -21.75
N GLU A 99 3.58 1.65 -22.33
CA GLU A 99 3.45 1.11 -23.68
C GLU A 99 3.84 2.13 -24.78
N THR A 100 3.70 3.43 -24.50
CA THR A 100 3.88 4.49 -25.50
C THR A 100 5.23 5.22 -25.40
N ARG A 101 6.21 4.70 -24.66
CA ARG A 101 7.53 5.33 -24.46
C ARG A 101 8.24 5.72 -25.77
N GLN A 102 8.09 4.92 -26.83
CA GLN A 102 8.65 5.23 -28.16
C GLN A 102 7.95 6.40 -28.86
N ALA A 103 6.62 6.50 -28.71
CA ALA A 103 5.83 7.60 -29.27
C ALA A 103 6.09 8.94 -28.54
N GLN A 104 6.42 8.88 -27.25
CA GLN A 104 6.78 10.04 -26.44
C GLN A 104 8.09 10.71 -26.87
N ALA A 105 9.04 9.93 -27.42
CA ALA A 105 10.32 10.47 -27.90
C ALA A 105 10.18 11.39 -29.12
N GLY A 106 9.04 11.33 -29.84
CA GLY A 106 8.77 12.13 -31.04
C GLY A 106 7.86 13.35 -30.82
N ASP A 107 7.21 13.49 -29.67
CA ASP A 107 6.25 14.57 -29.40
C ASP A 107 6.23 14.94 -27.91
N ALA A 108 6.77 16.12 -27.59
CA ALA A 108 6.85 16.66 -26.25
C ALA A 108 5.48 16.92 -25.59
N GLY A 109 4.40 17.05 -26.38
CA GLY A 109 3.04 17.22 -25.88
C GLY A 109 2.22 15.93 -25.82
N TYR A 110 2.79 14.77 -26.17
CA TYR A 110 2.05 13.52 -26.27
C TYR A 110 1.44 13.10 -24.93
N VAL A 111 2.24 13.13 -23.85
CA VAL A 111 1.80 12.70 -22.52
C VAL A 111 0.63 13.57 -22.04
N ASP A 112 0.73 14.88 -22.20
CA ASP A 112 -0.35 15.81 -21.80
C ASP A 112 -1.64 15.58 -22.60
N ASN A 113 -1.53 15.45 -23.92
CA ASN A 113 -2.70 15.39 -24.80
C ASN A 113 -3.36 14.01 -24.85
N ALA A 114 -2.55 12.94 -24.87
CA ALA A 114 -3.04 11.58 -25.09
C ALA A 114 -3.27 10.80 -23.79
N ILE A 115 -2.65 11.22 -22.68
CA ILE A 115 -2.69 10.50 -21.40
C ILE A 115 -3.32 11.37 -20.30
N LEU A 116 -2.71 12.50 -19.93
CA LEU A 116 -3.15 13.30 -18.78
C LEU A 116 -4.47 14.03 -19.02
N GLY A 117 -4.71 14.56 -20.22
CA GLY A 117 -5.97 15.20 -20.60
C GLY A 117 -7.19 14.27 -20.47
N PRO A 118 -7.18 13.10 -21.14
CA PRO A 118 -8.22 12.10 -20.99
C PRO A 118 -8.39 11.60 -19.54
N LEU A 119 -7.29 11.40 -18.82
CA LEU A 119 -7.32 11.01 -17.41
C LEU A 119 -8.07 12.05 -16.56
N LYS A 120 -7.74 13.34 -16.70
CA LYS A 120 -8.43 14.43 -16.00
C LYS A 120 -9.94 14.39 -16.24
N SER A 121 -10.38 14.26 -17.49
CA SER A 121 -11.81 14.22 -17.81
C SER A 121 -12.54 13.06 -17.16
N LYS A 122 -11.93 11.87 -17.12
CA LYS A 122 -12.51 10.70 -16.44
C LYS A 122 -12.57 10.89 -14.91
N ARG A 123 -11.52 11.51 -14.34
CA ARG A 123 -11.47 11.80 -12.90
C ARG A 123 -12.54 12.80 -12.48
N VAL A 124 -12.75 13.90 -13.21
CA VAL A 124 -13.84 14.87 -12.94
C VAL A 124 -15.19 14.15 -12.84
N ALA A 125 -15.53 13.34 -13.83
CA ALA A 125 -16.81 12.62 -13.86
C ALA A 125 -16.98 11.64 -12.68
N THR A 126 -15.87 11.12 -12.15
CA THR A 126 -15.86 10.17 -11.03
C THR A 126 -15.97 10.90 -9.69
N LEU A 127 -15.30 12.03 -9.55
CA LEU A 127 -15.41 12.93 -8.40
C LEU A 127 -16.82 13.50 -8.25
N ASP A 128 -17.48 13.82 -9.35
CA ASP A 128 -18.90 14.21 -9.35
C ASP A 128 -19.80 13.10 -8.78
N ARG A 129 -19.54 11.82 -9.14
CA ARG A 129 -20.30 10.68 -8.61
C ARG A 129 -20.09 10.48 -7.12
N ILE A 130 -18.86 10.69 -6.62
CA ILE A 130 -18.58 10.69 -5.17
C ILE A 130 -19.44 11.73 -4.46
N GLY A 131 -19.42 12.98 -4.94
CA GLY A 131 -20.22 14.06 -4.36
C GLY A 131 -21.72 13.75 -4.36
N ILE A 132 -22.23 13.16 -5.44
CA ILE A 132 -23.64 12.74 -5.55
C ILE A 132 -23.98 11.65 -4.53
N ASN A 133 -23.13 10.64 -4.35
CA ASN A 133 -23.36 9.55 -3.40
C ASN A 133 -23.46 10.06 -1.95
N ILE A 134 -22.55 10.97 -1.55
CA ILE A 134 -22.55 11.57 -0.21
C ILE A 134 -23.81 12.41 0.02
N ASN A 135 -24.13 13.29 -0.93
CA ASN A 135 -25.29 14.18 -0.80
C ASN A 135 -26.61 13.40 -0.78
N ARG A 136 -26.72 12.30 -1.54
CA ARG A 136 -27.92 11.45 -1.55
C ARG A 136 -28.14 10.74 -0.21
N ALA A 137 -27.07 10.38 0.50
CA ALA A 137 -27.15 9.76 1.82
C ALA A 137 -27.37 10.77 2.97
N GLY A 138 -27.59 12.05 2.66
CA GLY A 138 -27.81 13.10 3.65
C GLY A 138 -26.52 13.69 4.24
N GLY A 139 -25.36 13.32 3.69
CA GLY A 139 -24.08 13.96 4.02
C GLY A 139 -23.87 15.26 3.24
N LYS A 140 -22.78 15.96 3.55
CA LYS A 140 -22.34 17.14 2.79
C LYS A 140 -21.02 16.80 2.10
N ALA A 141 -21.05 16.68 0.77
CA ALA A 141 -19.83 16.47 0.00
C ALA A 141 -18.85 17.66 0.18
N PRO A 142 -17.53 17.42 0.20
CA PRO A 142 -16.54 18.50 0.17
C PRO A 142 -16.75 19.41 -1.04
N GLN A 143 -16.46 20.69 -0.86
CA GLN A 143 -16.45 21.64 -1.97
C GLN A 143 -15.20 21.41 -2.81
N GLU A 144 -15.28 21.72 -4.10
CA GLU A 144 -14.13 21.77 -5.02
C GLU A 144 -13.40 20.42 -5.23
N LEU A 145 -14.14 19.30 -5.14
CA LEU A 145 -13.57 17.98 -5.45
C LEU A 145 -12.96 17.91 -6.86
N ASP A 146 -13.46 18.68 -7.82
CA ASP A 146 -12.97 18.75 -9.19
C ASP A 146 -11.53 19.25 -9.31
N GLN A 147 -11.02 20.00 -8.33
CA GLN A 147 -9.62 20.43 -8.28
C GLN A 147 -8.65 19.24 -8.14
N PHE A 148 -9.10 18.13 -7.56
CA PHE A 148 -8.33 16.89 -7.39
C PHE A 148 -8.29 16.02 -8.65
N ALA A 149 -8.91 16.46 -9.75
CA ALA A 149 -8.93 15.72 -11.00
C ALA A 149 -7.63 15.83 -11.81
N GLN A 150 -6.85 16.90 -11.62
CA GLN A 150 -5.63 17.15 -12.39
C GLN A 150 -4.50 16.26 -11.89
N CYS A 151 -3.94 15.45 -12.77
CA CYS A 151 -2.72 14.68 -12.53
C CYS A 151 -1.51 15.33 -13.21
N GLN A 152 -0.32 14.96 -12.78
CA GLN A 152 0.97 15.45 -13.26
C GLN A 152 1.84 14.26 -13.68
N GLY A 153 2.62 14.43 -14.75
CA GLY A 153 3.67 13.48 -15.10
C GLY A 153 4.91 13.73 -14.25
N VAL A 154 5.43 12.67 -13.62
CA VAL A 154 6.67 12.75 -12.82
C VAL A 154 7.81 12.15 -13.64
N PRO A 155 8.88 12.91 -13.95
CA PRO A 155 10.08 12.37 -14.57
C PRO A 155 10.73 11.30 -13.69
N ALA A 156 11.49 10.37 -14.29
CA ALA A 156 12.46 9.60 -13.51
C ALA A 156 13.54 10.57 -13.02
N GLU A 157 13.48 10.97 -11.75
CA GLU A 157 14.57 11.73 -11.15
C GLU A 157 15.80 10.82 -11.00
N GLN A 158 16.92 11.21 -11.62
CA GLN A 158 18.24 10.85 -11.09
C GLN A 158 18.43 11.65 -9.79
N PRO A 159 18.72 11.03 -8.65
CA PRO A 159 19.00 11.78 -7.43
C PRO A 159 20.13 12.78 -7.69
N GLN A 160 19.88 14.08 -7.47
CA GLN A 160 20.96 15.04 -7.38
C GLN A 160 21.86 14.66 -6.19
N PRO A 161 23.19 14.71 -6.34
CA PRO A 161 24.07 14.70 -5.17
C PRO A 161 23.75 15.94 -4.34
N ASN A 162 23.56 15.76 -3.04
CA ASN A 162 23.66 16.83 -2.06
C ASN A 162 25.11 17.35 -2.09
N ASP A 163 25.40 18.34 -2.93
CA ASP A 163 26.64 19.09 -2.83
C ASP A 163 26.51 20.07 -1.66
N GLY A 164 27.09 19.66 -0.55
CA GLY A 164 27.34 20.53 0.59
C GLY A 164 28.20 21.73 0.22
N ASP A 165 27.93 22.84 0.88
CA ASP A 165 28.66 24.10 0.80
C ASP A 165 30.19 23.93 0.70
N GLY A 166 30.75 24.40 -0.42
CA GLY A 166 32.18 24.55 -0.63
C GLY A 166 32.45 25.78 -1.50
N GLN A 167 32.65 26.93 -0.85
CA GLN A 167 33.12 28.15 -1.50
C GLN A 167 34.53 27.97 -2.11
N ASP A 168 34.72 28.72 -3.19
CA ASP A 168 35.95 29.33 -3.71
C ASP A 168 36.71 28.73 -4.92
N GLN A 169 36.54 29.47 -6.02
CA GLN A 169 37.57 30.13 -6.86
C GLN A 169 37.99 29.51 -8.19
N ASN A 170 37.61 30.25 -9.25
CA ASN A 170 38.34 30.58 -10.49
C ASN A 170 38.93 29.43 -11.32
N ASN A 171 38.47 29.31 -12.58
CA ASN A 171 39.29 29.72 -13.72
C ASN A 171 38.47 29.87 -15.02
N ASP A 172 38.78 30.94 -15.75
CA ASP A 172 38.29 31.28 -17.09
C ASP A 172 38.78 30.28 -18.16
N GLY A 173 37.95 30.06 -19.19
CA GLY A 173 38.32 29.34 -20.41
C GLY A 173 37.31 29.52 -21.53
N GLN A 174 37.55 30.53 -22.36
CA GLN A 174 36.80 30.92 -23.56
C GLN A 174 36.88 29.91 -24.72
N ASP A 175 35.81 29.93 -25.54
CA ASP A 175 35.72 29.73 -26.99
C ASP A 175 36.50 28.60 -27.68
N GLN A 176 35.78 27.74 -28.44
CA GLN A 176 35.80 27.86 -29.91
C GLN A 176 34.85 26.87 -30.62
N ASP A 177 34.13 27.43 -31.58
CA ASP A 177 33.43 26.79 -32.68
C ASP A 177 34.27 25.76 -33.44
N GLN A 178 33.62 24.70 -33.94
CA GLN A 178 33.91 24.22 -35.29
C GLN A 178 32.73 23.44 -35.91
N ASN A 179 32.26 24.02 -37.00
CA ASN A 179 31.36 23.47 -38.02
C ASN A 179 31.68 22.03 -38.44
N ASN A 180 30.64 21.26 -38.77
CA ASN A 180 30.67 20.51 -40.03
C ASN A 180 29.26 20.36 -40.62
N ASP A 181 29.04 21.09 -41.72
CA ASP A 181 27.90 20.95 -42.62
C ASP A 181 28.07 19.72 -43.52
N GLY A 182 26.96 19.01 -43.76
CA GLY A 182 26.85 17.96 -44.76
C GLY A 182 25.40 17.70 -45.16
N GLN A 183 24.87 18.55 -46.06
CA GLN A 183 23.70 18.29 -46.91
C GLN A 183 24.00 17.07 -47.83
N ASP A 184 23.09 16.30 -48.43
CA ASP A 184 21.76 16.60 -48.97
C ASP A 184 21.03 15.30 -49.41
N GLN A 185 19.70 15.36 -49.37
CA GLN A 185 18.66 14.76 -50.23
C GLN A 185 18.52 13.25 -50.55
N GLY A 186 17.28 12.77 -50.32
CA GLY A 186 16.63 11.65 -51.03
C GLY A 186 15.18 11.43 -50.61
N GLN A 187 14.21 11.97 -51.36
CA GLN A 187 12.77 11.67 -51.28
C GLN A 187 12.46 10.26 -51.80
N ASP A 188 11.56 9.52 -51.14
CA ASP A 188 10.37 8.98 -51.83
C ASP A 188 9.29 8.48 -50.85
N GLY A 189 8.03 8.64 -51.25
CA GLY A 189 6.84 8.28 -50.47
C GLY A 189 6.35 6.85 -50.69
N GLY A 190 5.65 6.31 -49.70
CA GLY A 190 4.93 5.05 -49.82
C GLY A 190 4.03 4.81 -48.61
N GLN A 191 2.75 5.13 -48.76
CA GLN A 191 1.67 4.60 -47.92
C GLN A 191 1.42 3.15 -48.32
N ASP A 192 1.42 2.22 -47.37
CA ASP A 192 0.54 1.05 -47.46
C ASP A 192 0.14 0.52 -46.08
N GLN A 193 -1.12 0.10 -45.98
CA GLN A 193 -1.80 -0.36 -44.78
C GLN A 193 -1.81 -1.89 -44.72
N GLY A 194 -1.57 -2.43 -43.52
CA GLY A 194 -2.13 -3.70 -43.05
C GLY A 194 -1.36 -4.97 -43.41
N ASP A 195 -0.88 -5.70 -42.40
CA ASP A 195 -1.55 -6.90 -41.89
C ASP A 195 -0.88 -7.38 -40.60
N GLY A 196 -1.65 -8.05 -39.74
CA GLY A 196 -1.23 -8.49 -38.42
C GLY A 196 -0.13 -9.54 -38.44
N GLY A 197 0.92 -9.30 -37.67
CA GLY A 197 1.93 -10.29 -37.30
C GLY A 197 2.00 -10.39 -35.78
N GLN A 198 1.66 -11.57 -35.25
CA GLN A 198 1.94 -11.96 -33.87
C GLN A 198 3.45 -11.92 -33.64
N ASP A 199 3.93 -10.92 -32.91
CA ASP A 199 5.33 -10.87 -32.52
C ASP A 199 5.53 -11.68 -31.23
N ASN A 200 5.93 -12.92 -31.43
CA ASN A 200 6.44 -13.81 -30.39
C ASN A 200 7.93 -13.49 -30.23
N GLY A 201 8.22 -12.34 -29.64
CA GLY A 201 9.57 -11.93 -29.26
C GLY A 201 10.02 -12.69 -28.01
N GLN A 202 10.67 -13.84 -28.23
CA GLN A 202 11.55 -14.43 -27.22
C GLN A 202 12.74 -13.50 -27.01
N ASP A 203 12.61 -12.57 -26.06
CA ASP A 203 13.76 -11.85 -25.53
C ASP A 203 14.43 -12.70 -24.46
N GLN A 204 15.71 -12.98 -24.69
CA GLN A 204 16.53 -13.82 -23.85
C GLN A 204 16.97 -13.03 -22.62
N GLY A 205 16.52 -13.47 -21.44
CA GLY A 205 17.25 -13.31 -20.18
C GLY A 205 17.48 -11.89 -19.71
N ASN A 206 16.45 -11.27 -19.13
CA ASN A 206 16.67 -10.30 -18.06
C ASN A 206 15.55 -10.45 -17.04
N GLY A 207 15.87 -10.99 -15.86
CA GLY A 207 14.90 -11.21 -14.77
C GLY A 207 14.41 -9.92 -14.09
N GLY A 208 14.78 -8.75 -14.61
CA GLY A 208 14.21 -7.46 -14.21
C GLY A 208 13.00 -7.12 -15.08
N GLN A 209 11.91 -6.73 -14.44
CA GLN A 209 10.65 -6.31 -15.06
C GLN A 209 10.87 -5.42 -16.29
N ALA A 210 10.00 -5.54 -17.29
CA ALA A 210 9.88 -4.62 -18.41
C ALA A 210 9.49 -3.21 -17.93
N GLY A 211 10.42 -2.51 -17.28
CA GLY A 211 10.30 -1.14 -16.81
C GLY A 211 9.39 -0.90 -15.59
N ASN A 212 9.01 -1.94 -14.82
CA ASN A 212 8.07 -1.83 -13.69
C ASN A 212 8.57 -2.44 -12.37
N GLY A 213 9.83 -2.22 -11.97
CA GLY A 213 10.16 -2.36 -10.56
C GLY A 213 11.60 -2.07 -10.22
N PRO A 214 12.14 -2.65 -9.13
CA PRO A 214 13.21 -1.99 -8.39
C PRO A 214 14.48 -1.92 -9.23
N VAL A 215 15.08 -0.73 -9.24
CA VAL A 215 16.36 -0.45 -9.91
C VAL A 215 17.49 -0.52 -8.90
N ALA A 216 18.74 -0.46 -9.36
CA ALA A 216 19.91 -0.56 -8.47
C ALA A 216 19.87 0.45 -7.32
N ASP A 217 19.40 1.68 -7.60
CA ASP A 217 19.28 2.74 -6.60
C ASP A 217 18.23 2.44 -5.52
N ASP A 218 17.34 1.47 -5.71
CA ASP A 218 16.37 1.06 -4.69
C ASP A 218 16.98 0.12 -3.64
N PHE A 219 18.23 -0.31 -3.84
CA PHE A 219 18.94 -1.20 -2.92
C PHE A 219 20.11 -0.51 -2.24
N ILE A 220 20.45 -0.96 -1.03
CA ILE A 220 21.60 -0.47 -0.25
C ILE A 220 22.24 -1.60 0.54
N ASN A 221 23.57 -1.69 0.59
CA ASN A 221 24.21 -2.62 1.51
C ASN A 221 23.95 -2.16 2.94
N ILE A 222 23.45 -3.04 3.79
CA ILE A 222 23.11 -2.66 5.17
C ILE A 222 24.35 -2.18 5.94
N GLU A 223 25.54 -2.66 5.58
CA GLU A 223 26.81 -2.26 6.20
C GLU A 223 27.20 -0.80 5.88
N ASP A 224 26.65 -0.22 4.81
CA ASP A 224 26.86 1.18 4.43
C ASP A 224 25.94 2.14 5.21
N VAL A 225 24.93 1.60 5.90
CA VAL A 225 23.99 2.36 6.72
C VAL A 225 24.59 2.64 8.10
N GLN A 226 24.49 3.89 8.57
CA GLN A 226 25.01 4.26 9.89
C GLN A 226 24.21 3.59 11.02
N PRO A 227 24.87 3.03 12.05
CA PRO A 227 24.19 2.60 13.27
C PRO A 227 23.36 3.73 13.90
N GLY A 228 22.18 3.39 14.43
CA GLY A 228 21.25 4.36 14.97
C GLY A 228 20.55 5.21 13.91
N SER A 229 20.60 4.84 12.62
CA SER A 229 19.90 5.52 11.52
C SER A 229 18.37 5.47 11.61
N ARG A 230 17.81 4.91 12.70
CA ARG A 230 16.37 4.86 12.93
C ARG A 230 15.83 6.29 12.99
N ASN A 231 15.36 6.76 11.85
CA ASN A 231 14.78 8.09 11.66
C ASN A 231 13.25 7.98 11.51
N LEU A 232 12.63 7.13 12.33
CA LEU A 232 11.19 7.09 12.44
C LEU A 232 10.81 7.58 13.83
N PRO A 233 9.91 8.59 13.94
CA PRO A 233 9.36 9.01 15.24
C PRO A 233 8.50 7.91 15.90
N ASN A 234 8.30 6.77 15.23
CA ASN A 234 7.49 5.65 15.68
C ASN A 234 8.31 4.55 16.40
N GLY A 235 7.63 3.86 17.34
CA GLY A 235 8.20 2.76 18.13
C GLY A 235 9.23 3.20 19.19
N LEU A 236 8.97 4.34 19.83
CA LEU A 236 9.70 4.75 21.04
C LEU A 236 9.63 3.65 22.10
N ALA A 237 10.76 3.40 22.77
CA ALA A 237 10.77 2.43 23.87
C ALA A 237 9.83 2.88 25.00
N ALA A 238 8.97 1.97 25.42
CA ALA A 238 8.10 2.12 26.58
C ALA A 238 8.91 1.95 27.88
N ASN A 239 9.78 2.91 28.18
CA ASN A 239 10.76 2.82 29.27
C ASN A 239 10.79 4.06 30.19
N GLY A 240 9.70 4.84 30.21
CA GLY A 240 9.59 6.00 31.10
C GLY A 240 9.03 5.62 32.47
N ASP A 241 9.44 6.37 33.50
CA ASP A 241 9.09 6.10 34.91
C ASP A 241 7.58 6.17 35.22
N GLY A 242 6.79 6.82 34.37
CA GLY A 242 5.33 6.95 34.50
C GLY A 242 4.54 6.18 33.45
N GLY A 243 5.22 5.38 32.62
CA GLY A 243 4.64 4.65 31.50
C GLY A 243 4.41 3.17 31.78
N SER A 244 3.64 2.55 30.90
CA SER A 244 3.42 1.11 30.87
C SER A 244 4.58 0.43 30.14
N THR A 245 5.45 -0.24 30.89
CA THR A 245 6.73 -0.76 30.37
C THR A 245 6.69 -2.21 29.89
N GLY A 246 5.55 -2.88 30.09
CA GLY A 246 5.38 -4.29 29.76
C GLY A 246 5.13 -4.52 28.28
N SER A 247 5.05 -5.79 27.93
CA SER A 247 4.73 -6.23 26.57
C SER A 247 3.91 -7.52 26.55
N PHE A 248 3.20 -7.73 25.45
CA PHE A 248 2.43 -8.94 25.20
C PHE A 248 2.73 -9.44 23.79
N THR A 249 3.07 -10.71 23.62
CA THR A 249 3.39 -11.28 22.30
C THR A 249 2.36 -12.32 21.89
N THR A 250 1.74 -12.18 20.72
CA THR A 250 0.87 -13.23 20.16
C THR A 250 1.63 -14.02 19.09
N ASN A 251 1.34 -15.31 18.94
CA ASN A 251 1.94 -16.16 17.91
C ASN A 251 0.86 -16.71 16.99
N CYS A 252 0.84 -16.23 15.74
CA CYS A 252 -0.14 -16.59 14.72
C CYS A 252 0.47 -17.28 13.49
N GLY A 253 1.75 -17.65 13.57
CA GLY A 253 2.49 -18.28 12.48
C GLY A 253 2.91 -17.29 11.39
N THR A 254 3.35 -17.84 10.25
CA THR A 254 3.94 -17.12 9.12
C THR A 254 3.12 -17.24 7.83
N ASN A 255 1.82 -17.56 7.97
CA ASN A 255 0.90 -17.87 6.86
C ASN A 255 1.17 -19.21 6.14
N GLU A 256 1.62 -20.26 6.86
CA GLU A 256 1.86 -21.61 6.30
C GLU A 256 0.63 -22.26 5.65
N ASN A 257 -0.57 -21.76 5.95
CA ASN A 257 -1.83 -22.22 5.40
C ASN A 257 -2.27 -21.45 4.14
N GLU A 258 -1.41 -20.57 3.62
CA GLU A 258 -1.62 -19.80 2.38
C GLU A 258 -2.93 -18.97 2.40
N ASN A 259 -3.30 -18.40 3.56
CA ASN A 259 -4.37 -17.41 3.61
C ASN A 259 -3.88 -16.12 2.96
N ARG A 260 -4.08 -16.02 1.65
CA ARG A 260 -3.53 -14.98 0.79
C ARG A 260 -4.54 -14.59 -0.27
N ASN A 261 -4.72 -13.29 -0.45
CA ASN A 261 -5.56 -12.74 -1.50
C ASN A 261 -5.22 -11.27 -1.74
N SER A 262 -5.83 -10.69 -2.76
CA SER A 262 -5.64 -9.31 -3.18
C SER A 262 -6.80 -8.40 -2.78
N ASP A 263 -7.63 -8.87 -1.85
CA ASP A 263 -8.73 -8.07 -1.33
C ASP A 263 -8.19 -7.14 -0.22
N ASN A 264 -8.93 -6.08 0.11
CA ASN A 264 -8.61 -5.27 1.27
C ASN A 264 -9.89 -4.96 2.04
N VAL A 265 -10.09 -5.67 3.16
CA VAL A 265 -11.31 -5.57 3.98
C VAL A 265 -11.40 -4.25 4.77
N ILE A 266 -10.29 -3.52 4.95
CA ILE A 266 -10.29 -2.20 5.60
C ILE A 266 -10.64 -1.13 4.58
N VAL A 267 -9.84 -1.04 3.52
CA VAL A 267 -9.84 0.11 2.61
C VAL A 267 -10.83 -0.07 1.45
N ALA A 268 -11.08 -1.31 1.03
CA ALA A 268 -11.95 -1.65 -0.10
C ALA A 268 -13.01 -2.72 0.24
N PRO A 269 -13.79 -2.57 1.32
CA PRO A 269 -14.79 -3.56 1.71
C PRO A 269 -15.85 -3.74 0.63
N GLY A 270 -16.17 -4.99 0.34
CA GLY A 270 -17.07 -5.45 -0.70
C GLY A 270 -16.47 -5.46 -2.10
N VAL A 271 -15.16 -5.21 -2.25
CA VAL A 271 -14.48 -5.22 -3.55
C VAL A 271 -13.34 -6.23 -3.59
N SER A 272 -13.52 -7.25 -4.42
CA SER A 272 -12.45 -8.18 -4.75
C SER A 272 -11.32 -7.49 -5.52
N ASN A 273 -10.09 -7.98 -5.36
CA ASN A 273 -8.87 -7.36 -5.90
C ASN A 273 -8.73 -5.87 -5.52
N GLY A 274 -9.32 -5.45 -4.40
CA GLY A 274 -9.32 -4.05 -3.96
C GLY A 274 -7.91 -3.53 -3.67
N ALA A 275 -6.97 -4.41 -3.33
CA ALA A 275 -5.57 -4.09 -3.13
C ALA A 275 -4.74 -4.12 -4.41
N GLN A 276 -5.14 -4.79 -5.50
CA GLN A 276 -4.30 -5.02 -6.70
C GLN A 276 -2.88 -5.58 -6.44
N HIS A 277 -2.59 -6.00 -5.22
CA HIS A 277 -1.42 -6.72 -4.78
C HIS A 277 -1.86 -7.75 -3.76
N GLN A 278 -1.05 -8.79 -3.58
CA GLN A 278 -1.38 -9.84 -2.62
C GLN A 278 -0.98 -9.44 -1.19
N HIS A 279 -1.84 -9.76 -0.24
CA HIS A 279 -1.55 -9.73 1.19
C HIS A 279 -1.45 -11.14 1.77
N ASP A 280 -0.46 -11.35 2.62
CA ASP A 280 -0.43 -12.48 3.55
C ASP A 280 -1.22 -12.14 4.81
N TYR A 281 -2.06 -13.07 5.26
CA TYR A 281 -2.87 -12.92 6.47
C TYR A 281 -2.48 -13.96 7.52
N VAL A 282 -2.29 -13.51 8.75
CA VAL A 282 -2.24 -14.37 9.94
C VAL A 282 -3.28 -13.95 10.96
N GLY A 283 -3.61 -14.85 11.89
CA GLY A 283 -4.71 -14.68 12.83
C GLY A 283 -6.03 -15.05 12.19
N ASN A 284 -6.93 -14.08 11.96
CA ASN A 284 -8.26 -14.35 11.44
C ASN A 284 -8.26 -15.09 10.08
N GLN A 285 -9.10 -16.10 9.96
CA GLN A 285 -9.19 -16.96 8.77
C GLN A 285 -10.37 -16.62 7.84
N ALA A 286 -11.19 -15.63 8.18
CA ALA A 286 -12.33 -15.18 7.37
C ALA A 286 -11.99 -14.02 6.41
N ASN A 287 -10.73 -13.55 6.38
CA ASN A 287 -10.31 -12.38 5.61
C ASN A 287 -10.57 -12.52 4.10
N ASN A 288 -11.52 -11.75 3.59
CA ASN A 288 -11.77 -11.53 2.16
C ASN A 288 -12.54 -10.22 1.97
N ALA A 289 -12.72 -9.79 0.73
CA ALA A 289 -13.42 -8.55 0.38
C ALA A 289 -14.81 -8.42 1.03
N PHE A 290 -15.53 -9.51 1.25
CA PHE A 290 -16.92 -9.48 1.71
C PHE A 290 -17.10 -9.79 3.19
N ALA A 291 -16.01 -9.98 3.94
CA ALA A 291 -16.07 -10.25 5.36
C ALA A 291 -16.63 -9.05 6.13
N SER A 292 -17.70 -9.28 6.89
CA SER A 292 -18.25 -8.33 7.85
C SER A 292 -17.54 -8.45 9.21
N ASP A 293 -17.78 -7.48 10.11
CA ASP A 293 -17.31 -7.59 11.49
C ASP A 293 -17.84 -8.85 12.20
N GLU A 294 -19.06 -9.29 11.85
CA GLU A 294 -19.63 -10.53 12.39
C GLU A 294 -18.92 -11.76 11.84
N ASP A 295 -18.54 -11.76 10.57
CA ASP A 295 -17.76 -12.86 9.97
C ASP A 295 -16.37 -12.94 10.60
N LEU A 296 -15.70 -11.81 10.80
CA LEU A 296 -14.40 -11.73 11.44
C LEU A 296 -14.48 -12.18 12.91
N ALA A 297 -15.44 -11.68 13.70
CA ALA A 297 -15.62 -12.08 15.10
C ALA A 297 -15.90 -13.59 15.27
N ASN A 298 -16.59 -14.20 14.30
CA ASN A 298 -16.92 -15.62 14.30
C ASN A 298 -15.88 -16.51 13.58
N GLY A 299 -14.88 -15.90 12.96
CA GLY A 299 -13.84 -16.60 12.21
C GLY A 299 -12.98 -17.50 13.10
N ASP A 300 -12.42 -18.55 12.47
CA ASP A 300 -11.32 -19.31 13.06
C ASP A 300 -10.05 -18.44 13.07
N THR A 301 -9.05 -18.85 13.86
CA THR A 301 -7.76 -18.15 13.96
C THR A 301 -6.57 -19.10 13.83
N SER A 302 -5.48 -18.63 13.19
CA SER A 302 -4.18 -19.30 13.20
C SER A 302 -3.36 -19.01 14.46
N CYS A 303 -3.81 -18.08 15.31
CA CYS A 303 -3.16 -17.76 16.57
C CYS A 303 -3.18 -18.93 17.55
N GLN A 304 -2.07 -19.18 18.25
CA GLN A 304 -2.01 -20.19 19.29
C GLN A 304 -3.02 -19.93 20.41
N ASN A 305 -3.19 -18.66 20.78
CA ASN A 305 -4.26 -18.22 21.67
C ASN A 305 -5.54 -18.00 20.85
N GLN A 306 -6.54 -18.86 21.08
CA GLN A 306 -7.80 -18.83 20.33
C GLN A 306 -8.73 -17.65 20.71
N GLY A 307 -8.40 -16.90 21.76
CA GLY A 307 -9.02 -15.61 22.05
C GLY A 307 -8.50 -14.47 21.19
N ASP A 308 -7.42 -14.68 20.41
CA ASP A 308 -6.96 -13.72 19.41
C ASP A 308 -7.50 -14.09 18.04
N LYS A 309 -8.58 -13.43 17.63
CA LYS A 309 -9.14 -13.53 16.27
C LYS A 309 -8.80 -12.34 15.41
N SER A 310 -7.80 -11.55 15.79
CA SER A 310 -7.43 -10.35 15.06
C SER A 310 -6.86 -10.69 13.68
N SER A 311 -7.04 -9.77 12.73
CA SER A 311 -6.38 -9.88 11.41
C SER A 311 -5.07 -9.11 11.46
N TYR A 312 -3.97 -9.77 11.10
CA TYR A 312 -2.66 -9.14 10.86
C TYR A 312 -2.26 -9.44 9.43
N PHE A 313 -2.02 -8.40 8.62
CA PHE A 313 -1.73 -8.64 7.22
C PHE A 313 -0.84 -7.58 6.57
N TRP A 314 -0.07 -8.04 5.60
CA TRP A 314 0.97 -7.24 4.96
C TRP A 314 1.13 -7.67 3.49
N PRO A 315 1.55 -6.76 2.59
CA PRO A 315 1.81 -7.12 1.21
C PRO A 315 2.95 -8.13 1.15
N VAL A 316 2.83 -9.09 0.24
CA VAL A 316 3.84 -10.12 0.05
C VAL A 316 5.13 -9.54 -0.53
N ILE A 317 6.24 -10.25 -0.33
CA ILE A 317 7.49 -10.00 -1.05
C ILE A 317 7.61 -11.02 -2.18
N ARG A 318 8.04 -10.59 -3.35
CA ARG A 318 8.37 -11.47 -4.47
C ARG A 318 9.84 -11.49 -4.77
N LEU A 319 10.35 -12.68 -5.07
CA LEU A 319 11.65 -12.89 -5.71
C LEU A 319 11.48 -12.87 -7.23
N GLN A 320 12.20 -11.97 -7.89
CA GLN A 320 12.19 -11.77 -9.35
C GLN A 320 13.40 -12.45 -9.99
N ASP A 321 13.47 -13.78 -9.86
CA ASP A 321 14.51 -14.63 -10.45
C ASP A 321 14.10 -15.26 -11.80
N GLY A 322 13.01 -14.75 -12.39
CA GLY A 322 12.40 -15.27 -13.62
C GLY A 322 11.43 -16.44 -13.39
N THR A 323 11.24 -16.89 -12.14
CA THR A 323 10.17 -17.83 -11.80
C THR A 323 8.81 -17.13 -11.72
N GLN A 324 7.74 -17.92 -11.84
CA GLN A 324 6.36 -17.46 -11.76
C GLN A 324 5.66 -18.17 -10.62
N ASP A 325 4.74 -17.47 -9.96
CA ASP A 325 3.84 -18.07 -8.97
C ASP A 325 2.46 -18.39 -9.56
N ILE A 326 1.59 -19.01 -8.75
CA ILE A 326 0.25 -19.46 -9.13
C ILE A 326 -0.66 -18.32 -9.60
N ASP A 327 -0.36 -17.09 -9.18
CA ASP A 327 -1.13 -15.88 -9.48
C ASP A 327 -0.57 -15.05 -10.65
N GLN A 328 0.42 -15.54 -11.40
CA GLN A 328 1.00 -14.86 -12.56
C GLN A 328 -0.03 -14.43 -13.63
N GLY A 329 -1.16 -15.13 -13.72
CA GLY A 329 -2.26 -14.80 -14.63
C GLY A 329 -3.51 -14.29 -13.92
N GLN A 330 -3.45 -13.95 -12.64
CA GLN A 330 -4.59 -13.59 -11.79
C GLN A 330 -4.54 -12.11 -11.38
N PRO A 331 -5.70 -11.52 -11.00
CA PRO A 331 -5.74 -10.24 -10.29
C PRO A 331 -4.88 -10.30 -9.02
N GLY A 332 -4.24 -9.18 -8.66
CA GLY A 332 -3.33 -9.08 -7.53
C GLY A 332 -1.92 -9.58 -7.81
N GLY A 333 -1.79 -10.56 -8.71
CA GLY A 333 -0.53 -11.06 -9.24
C GLY A 333 -0.18 -10.39 -10.58
N GLY A 334 0.14 -11.22 -11.58
CA GLY A 334 0.74 -10.71 -12.82
C GLY A 334 -0.19 -9.85 -13.69
N GLN A 335 -1.52 -9.87 -13.51
CA GLN A 335 -2.43 -8.93 -14.20
C GLN A 335 -2.23 -7.48 -13.72
N ASP A 336 -1.81 -7.30 -12.47
CA ASP A 336 -1.53 -6.01 -11.84
C ASP A 336 0.00 -5.75 -11.75
N GLY A 337 0.80 -6.46 -12.56
CA GLY A 337 2.25 -6.22 -12.65
C GLY A 337 3.11 -6.82 -11.53
N ASN A 338 2.49 -7.50 -10.56
CA ASN A 338 3.18 -8.24 -9.50
C ASN A 338 3.67 -9.59 -10.04
N VAL A 339 4.97 -9.72 -10.24
CA VAL A 339 5.61 -10.89 -10.89
C VAL A 339 6.75 -11.43 -10.05
N GLY A 340 7.06 -12.71 -10.26
CA GLY A 340 8.01 -13.44 -9.42
C GLY A 340 7.31 -14.36 -8.45
N LYS A 341 8.12 -15.14 -7.73
CA LYS A 341 7.65 -16.09 -6.73
C LYS A 341 7.44 -15.39 -5.39
N ILE A 342 6.31 -15.64 -4.75
CA ILE A 342 6.01 -15.14 -3.41
C ILE A 342 6.95 -15.79 -2.39
N VAL A 343 7.48 -14.97 -1.49
CA VAL A 343 8.34 -15.39 -0.39
C VAL A 343 7.58 -15.22 0.91
N GLU A 344 7.31 -16.35 1.57
CA GLU A 344 6.73 -16.37 2.91
C GLU A 344 7.79 -16.02 3.96
N PRO A 345 7.41 -15.31 5.03
CA PRO A 345 8.34 -15.01 6.10
C PRO A 345 8.77 -16.30 6.82
N ALA A 346 10.06 -16.40 7.14
CA ALA A 346 10.61 -17.47 7.97
C ALA A 346 10.29 -17.27 9.46
N GLU A 347 10.10 -16.02 9.88
CA GLU A 347 9.70 -15.64 11.24
C GLU A 347 8.71 -14.47 11.18
N ALA A 348 7.66 -14.54 12.01
CA ALA A 348 6.75 -13.43 12.25
C ALA A 348 6.57 -13.24 13.77
N GLN A 349 6.93 -12.06 14.26
CA GLN A 349 6.74 -11.65 15.65
C GLN A 349 5.70 -10.53 15.71
N LEU A 350 4.62 -10.77 16.45
CA LEU A 350 3.52 -9.84 16.70
C LEU A 350 3.58 -9.43 18.18
N LYS A 351 4.11 -8.24 18.44
CA LYS A 351 4.36 -7.77 19.81
C LYS A 351 3.59 -6.50 20.10
N PHE A 352 2.80 -6.50 21.15
CA PHE A 352 2.14 -5.33 21.70
C PHE A 352 3.01 -4.76 22.83
N VAL A 353 3.33 -3.47 22.76
CA VAL A 353 4.12 -2.78 23.80
C VAL A 353 3.32 -1.64 24.40
N GLY A 354 3.65 -1.26 25.63
CA GLY A 354 3.01 -0.13 26.30
C GLY A 354 3.46 1.25 25.79
N ASN A 355 3.14 2.27 26.57
CA ASN A 355 3.43 3.66 26.29
C ASN A 355 4.49 4.21 27.26
N ARG A 356 5.35 5.10 26.77
CA ARG A 356 6.45 5.69 27.54
C ARG A 356 6.00 6.56 28.72
N THR A 357 4.83 7.19 28.63
CA THR A 357 4.41 8.28 29.52
C THR A 357 3.12 8.00 30.29
N SER A 358 2.33 7.01 29.87
CA SER A 358 1.08 6.63 30.51
C SER A 358 0.82 5.13 30.47
N ASP A 359 -0.18 4.70 31.23
CA ASP A 359 -0.85 3.42 31.02
C ASP A 359 -1.52 3.40 29.65
N VAL A 360 -1.64 2.20 29.08
CA VAL A 360 -2.46 1.94 27.88
C VAL A 360 -3.86 1.50 28.29
N VAL A 361 -4.83 1.76 27.42
CA VAL A 361 -6.22 1.29 27.55
C VAL A 361 -6.53 0.19 26.54
N ALA A 362 -7.58 -0.60 26.80
CA ALA A 362 -8.02 -1.65 25.90
C ALA A 362 -8.38 -1.09 24.51
N MET A 363 -7.90 -1.75 23.46
CA MET A 363 -8.36 -1.49 22.10
C MET A 363 -9.80 -2.01 21.95
N PRO A 364 -10.74 -1.23 21.39
CA PRO A 364 -12.07 -1.72 21.12
C PRO A 364 -12.06 -2.80 20.03
N THR A 365 -12.99 -3.75 20.10
CA THR A 365 -13.22 -4.72 19.02
C THR A 365 -13.50 -3.99 17.70
N ALA A 366 -13.01 -4.56 16.60
CA ALA A 366 -13.09 -4.04 15.24
C ALA A 366 -12.30 -2.74 14.99
N LEU A 367 -11.40 -2.33 15.90
CA LEU A 367 -10.43 -1.25 15.65
C LEU A 367 -9.55 -1.61 14.44
N ARG A 368 -9.47 -0.72 13.45
CA ARG A 368 -8.71 -0.89 12.21
C ARG A 368 -7.54 0.06 12.14
N ILE A 369 -6.32 -0.42 12.00
CA ILE A 369 -5.14 0.44 11.91
C ILE A 369 -4.32 0.06 10.68
N ILE A 370 -3.88 1.08 9.95
CA ILE A 370 -2.97 0.95 8.80
C ILE A 370 -1.70 1.75 9.10
N THR A 371 -0.56 1.07 9.12
CA THR A 371 0.76 1.71 9.15
C THR A 371 1.43 1.55 7.79
N GLY A 372 2.16 2.57 7.32
CA GLY A 372 2.63 2.62 5.93
C GLY A 372 1.57 3.17 4.97
N ASP A 373 1.95 3.28 3.69
CA ASP A 373 1.05 3.67 2.59
C ASP A 373 1.48 2.98 1.30
N ALA A 374 0.56 2.17 0.75
CA ALA A 374 0.73 1.44 -0.51
C ALA A 374 0.94 2.35 -1.73
N LYS A 375 0.67 3.66 -1.59
CA LYS A 375 0.82 4.69 -2.61
C LYS A 375 1.87 5.75 -2.29
N SER A 376 2.81 5.50 -1.38
CA SER A 376 3.77 6.52 -0.93
C SER A 376 4.59 7.14 -2.06
N PHE A 377 4.82 6.44 -3.18
CA PHE A 377 5.58 6.99 -4.30
C PHE A 377 4.84 8.14 -5.00
N THR A 378 3.50 8.06 -5.09
CA THR A 378 2.67 9.16 -5.64
C THR A 378 2.20 10.13 -4.56
N ASN A 379 1.87 9.63 -3.36
CA ASN A 379 1.29 10.43 -2.29
C ASN A 379 2.32 11.22 -1.47
N GLY A 380 3.59 10.87 -1.59
CA GLY A 380 4.66 11.36 -0.72
C GLY A 380 4.85 10.50 0.53
N LEU A 381 5.92 10.81 1.27
CA LEU A 381 6.48 9.94 2.30
C LEU A 381 5.84 10.06 3.69
N ASN A 382 4.88 10.96 3.89
CA ASN A 382 4.33 11.23 5.23
C ASN A 382 3.76 9.99 5.94
N ASN A 383 3.20 9.06 5.16
CA ASN A 383 2.65 7.82 5.69
C ASN A 383 3.58 6.62 5.48
N ALA A 384 4.75 6.79 4.85
CA ALA A 384 5.75 5.73 4.74
C ALA A 384 6.39 5.50 6.12
N ASN A 385 5.95 4.44 6.81
CA ASN A 385 6.22 4.22 8.23
C ASN A 385 6.81 2.84 8.55
N THR A 386 7.10 2.05 7.53
CA THR A 386 7.79 0.77 7.68
C THR A 386 9.30 0.95 7.48
N SER A 387 10.08 0.02 8.03
CA SER A 387 11.52 0.02 7.89
C SER A 387 12.06 -1.35 7.55
N TRP A 388 13.23 -1.33 6.90
CA TRP A 388 13.93 -2.50 6.44
C TRP A 388 15.33 -2.55 7.06
N SER A 389 15.79 -3.77 7.32
CA SER A 389 17.11 -4.06 7.88
C SER A 389 17.53 -5.49 7.55
N CYS A 390 18.59 -5.98 8.19
CA CYS A 390 19.03 -7.36 8.15
C CYS A 390 19.17 -7.90 9.57
N THR A 391 18.99 -9.21 9.75
CA THR A 391 19.22 -9.83 11.06
C THR A 391 20.67 -9.59 11.51
N GLY A 392 20.84 -9.19 12.77
CA GLY A 392 22.13 -8.77 13.33
C GLY A 392 22.54 -7.31 13.02
N PHE A 393 21.74 -6.59 12.23
CA PHE A 393 21.96 -5.18 11.85
C PHE A 393 20.74 -4.30 12.13
N GLU A 394 19.79 -4.72 12.98
CA GLU A 394 18.53 -4.01 13.26
C GLU A 394 18.71 -2.65 13.97
N ASP A 395 19.94 -2.34 14.42
CA ASP A 395 20.37 -1.00 14.83
C ASP A 395 20.51 -0.03 13.64
N ARG A 396 20.52 -0.55 12.42
CA ARG A 396 20.50 0.17 11.14
C ARG A 396 19.18 -0.11 10.46
N GLN A 397 18.42 0.95 10.21
CA GLN A 397 17.12 0.86 9.54
C GLN A 397 17.06 1.85 8.40
N VAL A 398 16.50 1.41 7.27
CA VAL A 398 16.25 2.22 6.08
C VAL A 398 14.76 2.18 5.77
N THR A 399 14.21 3.31 5.32
CA THR A 399 12.77 3.47 5.07
C THR A 399 12.43 3.61 3.59
N ASP A 400 13.44 3.86 2.76
CA ASP A 400 13.32 4.16 1.34
C ASP A 400 14.19 3.28 0.44
N LYS A 401 14.83 2.25 1.01
CA LYS A 401 15.69 1.29 0.31
C LYS A 401 15.41 -0.14 0.77
N TYR A 402 15.59 -1.09 -0.14
CA TYR A 402 15.71 -2.50 0.18
C TYR A 402 17.15 -2.82 0.64
N PRO A 403 17.34 -3.54 1.76
CA PRO A 403 18.66 -3.87 2.25
C PRO A 403 19.24 -5.06 1.49
N ILE A 404 20.51 -4.96 1.11
CA ILE A 404 21.35 -6.08 0.70
C ILE A 404 22.02 -6.61 1.97
N CYS A 405 21.62 -7.81 2.38
CA CYS A 405 22.10 -8.44 3.61
C CYS A 405 23.40 -9.23 3.38
N PRO A 406 24.35 -9.20 4.34
CA PRO A 406 25.56 -10.00 4.27
C PRO A 406 25.24 -11.49 4.39
N GLU A 407 26.17 -12.33 3.95
CA GLU A 407 26.03 -13.78 4.05
C GLU A 407 25.77 -14.23 5.50
N GLY A 408 24.73 -15.04 5.71
CA GLY A 408 24.30 -15.50 7.03
C GLY A 408 23.32 -14.56 7.76
N SER A 409 22.96 -13.42 7.15
CA SER A 409 21.86 -12.56 7.58
C SER A 409 20.66 -12.69 6.65
N SER A 410 19.47 -12.46 7.20
CA SER A 410 18.17 -12.50 6.50
C SER A 410 17.58 -11.09 6.46
N VAL A 411 16.72 -10.81 5.46
CA VAL A 411 16.02 -9.52 5.35
C VAL A 411 15.04 -9.39 6.51
N VAL A 412 15.02 -8.22 7.15
CA VAL A 412 14.09 -7.89 8.23
C VAL A 412 13.21 -6.74 7.80
N ARG A 413 11.91 -6.89 7.99
CA ARG A 413 10.90 -5.86 7.79
C ARG A 413 10.22 -5.57 9.13
N THR A 414 10.17 -4.29 9.50
CA THR A 414 9.58 -3.84 10.76
C THR A 414 8.48 -2.83 10.49
N SER A 415 7.33 -3.01 11.16
CA SER A 415 6.21 -2.09 11.11
C SER A 415 5.78 -1.75 12.53
N ASN A 416 5.80 -0.46 12.87
CA ASN A 416 5.23 0.03 14.12
C ASN A 416 3.89 0.69 13.82
N PHE A 417 2.86 0.29 14.54
CA PHE A 417 1.53 0.85 14.40
C PHE A 417 1.38 2.11 15.26
N GLN A 418 0.42 2.95 14.88
CA GLN A 418 -0.09 4.05 15.68
C GLN A 418 -0.58 3.51 17.03
N SER A 419 -0.39 4.27 18.10
CA SER A 419 -0.66 3.83 19.47
C SER A 419 -1.40 4.86 20.32
N CYS A 420 -1.87 5.93 19.68
CA CYS A 420 -2.79 6.90 20.26
C CYS A 420 -4.13 6.72 19.57
N TRP A 421 -5.21 6.55 20.32
CA TRP A 421 -6.57 6.36 19.79
C TRP A 421 -7.50 7.46 20.30
N ASP A 422 -8.43 7.95 19.48
CA ASP A 422 -9.33 9.06 19.82
C ASP A 422 -10.38 8.75 20.91
N GLY A 423 -10.41 7.50 21.39
CA GLY A 423 -11.29 7.04 22.45
C GLY A 423 -12.73 6.76 22.02
N GLN A 424 -13.05 6.86 20.73
CA GLN A 424 -14.42 6.76 20.23
C GLN A 424 -14.56 5.88 18.99
N ASN A 425 -13.71 6.05 17.99
CA ASN A 425 -13.93 5.48 16.65
C ASN A 425 -13.07 4.24 16.41
N ILE A 426 -13.70 3.13 16.03
CA ILE A 426 -12.99 1.91 15.59
C ILE A 426 -12.41 2.04 14.18
N ASP A 427 -12.84 3.06 13.44
CA ASP A 427 -12.38 3.39 12.09
C ASP A 427 -12.79 4.83 11.75
N SER A 428 -12.08 5.45 10.81
CA SER A 428 -12.43 6.76 10.26
C SER A 428 -12.71 6.65 8.76
N ALA A 429 -13.35 7.66 8.16
CA ALA A 429 -13.69 7.61 6.73
C ALA A 429 -12.45 7.51 5.81
N ASN A 430 -11.28 7.91 6.31
CA ASN A 430 -9.99 7.74 5.64
C ASN A 430 -9.10 6.68 6.31
N HIS A 431 -9.64 5.87 7.22
CA HIS A 431 -8.94 4.79 7.94
C HIS A 431 -7.70 5.19 8.75
N ARG A 432 -7.47 6.49 8.97
CA ARG A 432 -6.23 7.01 9.57
C ARG A 432 -6.48 7.98 10.72
N THR A 433 -7.43 8.93 10.61
CA THR A 433 -7.56 10.03 11.59
C THR A 433 -8.10 9.64 12.97
N HIS A 434 -8.54 8.41 13.19
CA HIS A 434 -9.00 7.94 14.50
C HIS A 434 -7.86 7.40 15.38
N VAL A 435 -6.66 7.23 14.81
CA VAL A 435 -5.44 6.81 15.49
C VAL A 435 -4.25 7.68 15.07
N ASP A 436 -3.26 7.82 15.94
CA ASP A 436 -2.06 8.62 15.67
C ASP A 436 -0.81 8.00 16.31
N PHE A 437 0.35 8.40 15.83
CA PHE A 437 1.61 8.12 16.51
C PHE A 437 1.74 8.98 17.77
N VAL A 438 2.59 8.53 18.69
CA VAL A 438 2.98 9.34 19.85
C VAL A 438 3.80 10.55 19.40
N GLU A 439 3.71 11.62 20.18
CA GLU A 439 4.59 12.78 20.06
C GLU A 439 6.04 12.39 20.38
N ALA A 440 6.99 13.28 20.07
CA ALA A 440 8.42 13.03 20.28
C ALA A 440 8.80 12.73 21.75
N ASP A 441 7.99 13.18 22.72
CA ASP A 441 8.16 12.89 24.14
C ASP A 441 7.48 11.58 24.60
N GLY A 442 6.77 10.90 23.71
CA GLY A 442 6.02 9.67 23.95
C GLY A 442 4.59 9.86 24.41
N THR A 443 4.09 11.10 24.49
CA THR A 443 2.70 11.40 24.85
C THR A 443 1.74 11.22 23.66
N CYS A 444 0.46 11.05 23.96
CA CYS A 444 -0.59 11.17 22.96
C CYS A 444 -1.11 12.61 22.89
N SER A 445 -1.37 13.09 21.68
CA SER A 445 -1.95 14.40 21.44
C SER A 445 -3.32 14.57 22.12
N ASN A 446 -3.71 15.81 22.42
CA ASN A 446 -4.95 16.10 23.15
C ASN A 446 -6.19 15.48 22.48
N GLY A 447 -6.97 14.73 23.25
CA GLY A 447 -8.15 14.01 22.75
C GLY A 447 -7.87 12.56 22.36
N PHE A 448 -6.60 12.14 22.38
CA PHE A 448 -6.21 10.75 22.21
C PHE A 448 -5.76 10.14 23.54
N GLN A 449 -5.90 8.83 23.63
CA GLN A 449 -5.43 8.01 24.75
C GLN A 449 -4.53 6.88 24.22
N ALA A 450 -3.55 6.48 25.02
CA ALA A 450 -2.61 5.44 24.62
C ALA A 450 -3.29 4.06 24.59
N ILE A 451 -3.06 3.31 23.53
CA ILE A 451 -3.42 1.90 23.37
C ILE A 451 -2.13 1.08 23.19
N PRO A 452 -2.14 -0.25 23.43
CA PRO A 452 -0.98 -1.09 23.14
C PRO A 452 -0.50 -0.91 21.70
N GLN A 453 0.78 -0.59 21.51
CA GLN A 453 1.35 -0.46 20.18
C GLN A 453 1.68 -1.83 19.61
N LEU A 454 1.04 -2.20 18.51
CA LEU A 454 1.47 -3.34 17.71
C LEU A 454 2.81 -3.03 17.01
N GLN A 455 3.78 -3.91 17.20
CA GLN A 455 5.06 -3.98 16.49
C GLN A 455 5.11 -5.32 15.77
N VAL A 456 5.23 -5.27 14.45
CA VAL A 456 5.36 -6.44 13.61
C VAL A 456 6.78 -6.52 13.08
N ARG A 457 7.46 -7.64 13.35
CA ARG A 457 8.78 -7.96 12.81
C ARG A 457 8.69 -9.22 11.97
N LEU A 458 9.04 -9.11 10.70
CA LEU A 458 9.03 -10.20 9.73
C LEU A 458 10.45 -10.45 9.24
N VAL A 459 10.86 -11.72 9.21
CA VAL A 459 12.18 -12.14 8.70
C VAL A 459 11.99 -12.98 7.45
N TYR A 460 12.76 -12.68 6.42
CA TYR A 460 12.68 -13.38 5.13
C TYR A 460 14.03 -13.92 4.70
N ASP A 461 14.05 -15.20 4.34
CA ASP A 461 15.21 -15.86 3.76
C ASP A 461 15.26 -15.60 2.25
N ILE A 462 15.79 -14.43 1.90
CA ILE A 462 15.87 -13.95 0.51
C ILE A 462 17.34 -13.88 0.10
N PRO A 463 17.73 -14.45 -1.05
CA PRO A 463 19.08 -14.29 -1.58
C PRO A 463 19.35 -12.83 -1.93
N ALA A 464 20.57 -12.35 -1.63
CA ALA A 464 20.98 -11.01 -2.00
C ALA A 464 20.90 -10.78 -3.52
N PRO A 465 20.36 -9.64 -3.99
CA PRO A 465 20.31 -9.32 -5.41
C PRO A 465 21.73 -9.08 -5.96
N GLN A 466 21.91 -9.34 -7.25
CA GLN A 466 23.17 -9.04 -7.95
C GLN A 466 23.03 -7.70 -8.68
N ILE A 467 23.96 -6.79 -8.44
CA ILE A 467 23.97 -5.46 -9.05
C ILE A 467 25.25 -5.27 -9.86
N GLU A 468 25.13 -5.20 -11.19
CA GLU A 468 26.25 -4.98 -12.11
C GLU A 468 25.90 -3.88 -13.11
N ASN A 469 26.76 -2.87 -13.24
CA ASN A 469 26.57 -1.73 -14.16
C ASN A 469 25.19 -1.05 -14.04
N GLY A 470 24.64 -0.98 -12.82
CA GLY A 470 23.32 -0.40 -12.54
C GLY A 470 22.13 -1.30 -12.90
N GLN A 471 22.36 -2.51 -13.39
CA GLN A 471 21.33 -3.52 -13.62
C GLN A 471 21.20 -4.44 -12.41
N VAL A 472 19.97 -4.76 -12.03
CA VAL A 472 19.66 -5.67 -10.92
C VAL A 472 19.20 -7.02 -11.48
N ALA A 473 19.77 -8.10 -10.96
CA ALA A 473 19.31 -9.47 -11.20
C ALA A 473 18.90 -10.12 -9.87
N ASN A 474 17.84 -10.96 -9.92
CA ASN A 474 17.25 -11.61 -8.75
C ASN A 474 16.82 -10.58 -7.68
N ALA A 475 16.21 -9.49 -8.12
CA ALA A 475 15.64 -8.51 -7.21
C ALA A 475 14.59 -9.16 -6.31
N PHE A 476 14.42 -8.62 -5.11
CA PHE A 476 13.19 -8.81 -4.35
C PHE A 476 12.46 -7.49 -4.24
N ALA A 477 11.13 -7.55 -4.20
CA ALA A 477 10.31 -6.36 -4.10
C ALA A 477 9.02 -6.67 -3.35
N VAL A 478 8.50 -5.69 -2.63
CA VAL A 478 7.14 -5.74 -2.12
C VAL A 478 6.14 -5.67 -3.28
N ASP A 479 5.04 -6.42 -3.20
CA ASP A 479 3.94 -6.20 -4.13
C ASP A 479 3.36 -4.79 -3.92
N SER A 480 2.98 -4.16 -5.03
CA SER A 480 2.47 -2.79 -5.03
C SER A 480 1.62 -2.55 -6.27
N PHE A 481 1.01 -1.37 -6.34
CA PHE A 481 0.35 -0.93 -7.56
C PHE A 481 1.37 -0.63 -8.66
N PRO A 482 1.03 -0.85 -9.95
CA PRO A 482 1.97 -0.61 -11.05
C PRO A 482 2.62 0.78 -11.02
N GLU A 483 1.85 1.82 -10.70
CA GLU A 483 2.34 3.21 -10.68
C GLU A 483 3.36 3.50 -9.57
N GLN A 484 3.46 2.59 -8.61
CA GLN A 484 4.30 2.71 -7.42
C GLN A 484 5.65 2.03 -7.59
N LEU A 485 5.88 1.37 -8.73
CA LEU A 485 7.15 0.82 -9.16
C LEU A 485 7.81 -0.12 -8.13
N HIS A 486 7.01 -0.75 -7.25
CA HIS A 486 7.49 -1.60 -6.16
C HIS A 486 8.56 -0.94 -5.29
N LYS A 487 8.46 0.38 -5.11
CA LYS A 487 9.39 1.12 -4.27
C LYS A 487 9.24 0.66 -2.81
N PRO A 488 10.34 0.50 -2.05
CA PRO A 488 10.28 0.05 -0.65
C PRO A 488 9.44 0.95 0.26
N ILE A 489 9.27 2.22 -0.10
CA ILE A 489 8.40 3.18 0.60
C ILE A 489 6.89 2.84 0.52
N THR A 490 6.49 1.98 -0.43
CA THR A 490 5.08 1.59 -0.63
C THR A 490 4.65 0.50 0.33
N ASP A 491 5.55 0.12 1.22
CA ASP A 491 5.32 -0.94 2.16
C ASP A 491 4.36 -0.49 3.28
N HIS A 492 3.52 -1.43 3.75
CA HIS A 492 2.43 -1.14 4.69
C HIS A 492 1.97 -2.39 5.43
N ASN A 493 1.34 -2.22 6.58
CA ASN A 493 0.82 -3.31 7.39
C ASN A 493 -0.51 -2.89 7.98
N ASP A 494 -1.42 -3.84 8.08
CA ASP A 494 -2.81 -3.63 8.42
C ASP A 494 -3.20 -4.54 9.58
N PHE A 495 -4.00 -3.98 10.48
CA PHE A 495 -4.45 -4.66 11.70
C PHE A 495 -5.94 -4.43 11.91
N ILE A 496 -6.66 -5.50 12.29
CA ILE A 496 -8.05 -5.41 12.75
C ILE A 496 -8.19 -6.15 14.07
N ASN A 497 -8.50 -5.42 15.13
CA ASN A 497 -8.59 -5.97 16.47
C ASN A 497 -9.83 -6.86 16.65
N PHE A 498 -9.62 -8.13 16.96
CA PHE A 498 -10.66 -9.05 17.44
C PHE A 498 -10.11 -9.93 18.56
N PHE A 499 -9.31 -9.35 19.46
CA PHE A 499 -9.12 -9.97 20.77
C PHE A 499 -10.47 -10.07 21.49
N ASP A 500 -10.76 -11.25 22.04
CA ASP A 500 -11.86 -11.42 22.97
C ASP A 500 -11.64 -10.51 24.20
N GLU A 501 -12.74 -10.04 24.81
CA GLU A 501 -12.69 -9.01 25.87
C GLU A 501 -11.79 -9.41 27.06
N ASP A 502 -11.84 -10.67 27.48
CA ASP A 502 -11.02 -11.19 28.58
C ASP A 502 -9.51 -11.11 28.24
N LEU A 503 -9.14 -11.49 27.01
CA LEU A 503 -7.74 -11.47 26.57
C LEU A 503 -7.22 -10.06 26.35
N MET A 504 -8.06 -9.14 25.83
CA MET A 504 -7.69 -7.73 25.70
C MET A 504 -7.44 -7.10 27.07
N ASN A 505 -8.24 -7.44 28.10
CA ASN A 505 -8.02 -6.96 29.45
C ASN A 505 -6.75 -7.56 30.08
N GLU A 506 -6.51 -8.86 29.89
CA GLU A 506 -5.27 -9.51 30.33
C GLU A 506 -4.02 -8.87 29.71
N MET A 507 -4.07 -8.58 28.40
CA MET A 507 -3.00 -7.87 27.70
C MET A 507 -2.72 -6.50 28.32
N VAL A 508 -3.76 -5.70 28.55
CA VAL A 508 -3.62 -4.35 29.12
C VAL A 508 -3.06 -4.40 30.54
N ASP A 509 -3.58 -5.30 31.38
CA ASP A 509 -3.11 -5.48 32.75
C ASP A 509 -1.64 -5.91 32.77
N CYS A 510 -1.24 -6.87 31.92
CA CYS A 510 0.15 -7.28 31.78
C CYS A 510 1.07 -6.10 31.41
N ILE A 511 0.70 -5.36 30.36
CA ILE A 511 1.50 -4.25 29.84
C ILE A 511 1.62 -3.14 30.88
N ASN A 512 0.53 -2.75 31.54
CA ASN A 512 0.52 -1.71 32.56
C ASN A 512 1.25 -2.12 33.84
N ASN A 513 1.31 -3.41 34.17
CA ASN A 513 2.08 -3.92 35.31
C ASN A 513 3.59 -4.04 35.03
N GLY A 514 4.05 -3.76 33.81
CA GLY A 514 5.46 -3.87 33.44
C GLY A 514 5.91 -5.32 33.21
N GLU A 515 4.98 -6.22 32.91
CA GLU A 515 5.25 -7.65 32.70
C GLU A 515 5.43 -7.95 31.21
N ASP A 516 6.15 -9.03 30.91
CA ASP A 516 6.29 -9.58 29.56
C ASP A 516 5.47 -10.87 29.45
N CYS A 517 4.34 -10.81 28.74
CA CYS A 517 3.39 -11.90 28.59
C CYS A 517 3.30 -12.42 27.16
N GLN A 518 2.61 -13.56 27.00
CA GLN A 518 2.37 -14.23 25.73
C GLN A 518 0.98 -14.85 25.69
#